data_AF-A0A8H7VQC7-F1
#
_entry.id   AF-A0A8H7VQC7-F1
#
_cell.length_a   1.000
_cell.length_b   1.000
_cell.length_c   1.000
_cell.angle_alpha   90.00
_cell.angle_beta   90.00
_cell.angle_gamma   90.00
#
_symmetry.space_group_name_H-M   'P 1'
#
loop_
_entity.id
_entity.type
_entity.pdbx_description
1 polymer ?
#
loop_
_entity_poly.entity_id
_entity_poly.type
_entity_poly.pdbx_seq_one_letter_code
_entity_poly.pdbx_strand_id
1 'polypeptide(L)'
;MIYSHSERFSIKQTSRDRSKQWRDRFQQQCRDRIQSARWNKVDQRRQEKLWEITIKDELESFKQMHEEALKQEGIVDEDLIFEDMNDLRVFTPPSSQQQLVSLSDNNNNDNLFYEEYDPEDEYNHLNSTPILVCVNCLQASLQLDESLSHSNKLVCPNCKFRATEQTFHIIQNAIMQHSQQCSGKIKYSPEPASDAILGLCDTCDIMDIF
;
A
#
# COMPACT_ATOMS: atom_id res chain seq x y z
N MET A 1 -72.70 -1.29 37.16
CA MET A 1 -71.50 -0.42 37.06
C MET A 1 -70.37 -1.14 37.76
N ILE A 2 -69.42 -1.71 37.01
CA ILE A 2 -68.26 -2.45 37.55
C ILE A 2 -67.03 -1.59 37.27
N TYR A 3 -66.47 -0.98 38.31
CA TYR A 3 -65.21 -0.24 38.23
C TYR A 3 -64.07 -1.25 38.25
N SER A 4 -63.46 -1.49 37.08
CA SER A 4 -62.20 -2.20 36.95
C SER A 4 -61.07 -1.31 37.47
N HIS A 5 -60.68 -1.51 38.73
CA HIS A 5 -59.45 -0.93 39.28
C HIS A 5 -58.25 -1.55 38.56
N SER A 6 -57.71 -0.80 37.58
CA SER A 6 -56.43 -1.11 36.98
C SER A 6 -55.34 -0.75 37.98
N GLU A 7 -54.96 -1.73 38.82
CA GLU A 7 -53.82 -1.61 39.73
C GLU A 7 -52.55 -1.37 38.91
N ARG A 8 -52.07 -0.12 38.93
CA ARG A 8 -50.75 0.24 38.39
C ARG A 8 -49.69 -0.28 39.35
N PHE A 9 -49.27 -1.53 39.15
CA PHE A 9 -48.07 -2.04 39.81
C PHE A 9 -46.86 -1.22 39.34
N SER A 10 -46.34 -0.37 40.23
CA SER A 10 -45.04 0.27 40.07
C SER A 10 -43.97 -0.81 40.12
N ILE A 11 -43.60 -1.34 38.96
CA ILE A 11 -42.45 -2.24 38.81
C ILE A 11 -41.21 -1.44 39.20
N LYS A 12 -40.79 -1.56 40.46
CA LYS A 12 -39.52 -1.03 40.92
C LYS A 12 -38.44 -1.79 40.17
N GLN A 13 -37.87 -1.16 39.14
CA GLN A 13 -36.75 -1.71 38.38
C GLN A 13 -35.69 -2.18 39.35
N THR A 14 -35.36 -3.47 39.28
CA THR A 14 -34.32 -4.02 40.14
C THR A 14 -32.96 -3.47 39.68
N SER A 15 -31.99 -3.39 40.59
CA SER A 15 -30.61 -2.98 40.25
C SER A 15 -30.04 -3.77 39.05
N ARG A 16 -30.45 -5.04 38.93
CA ARG A 16 -30.09 -5.94 37.82
C ARG A 16 -30.61 -5.44 36.46
N ASP A 17 -31.82 -4.90 36.41
CA ASP A 17 -32.44 -4.39 35.18
C ASP A 17 -31.73 -3.12 34.69
N ARG A 18 -31.35 -2.23 35.62
CA ARG A 18 -30.57 -1.03 35.30
C ARG A 18 -29.19 -1.38 34.75
N SER A 19 -28.53 -2.37 35.34
CA SER A 19 -27.23 -2.86 34.88
C SER A 19 -27.32 -3.47 33.47
N LYS A 20 -28.39 -4.23 33.17
CA LYS A 20 -28.64 -4.77 31.83
C LYS A 20 -28.88 -3.65 30.82
N GLN A 21 -29.77 -2.70 31.15
CA GLN A 21 -30.08 -1.57 30.28
C GLN A 21 -28.84 -0.72 29.95
N TRP A 22 -27.96 -0.52 30.93
CA TRP A 22 -26.70 0.19 30.70
C TRP A 22 -25.77 -0.57 29.73
N ARG A 23 -25.60 -1.89 29.91
CA ARG A 23 -24.81 -2.72 28.99
C ARG A 23 -25.37 -2.69 27.58
N ASP A 24 -26.68 -2.81 27.44
CA ASP A 24 -27.35 -2.81 26.13
C ASP A 24 -27.14 -1.45 25.42
N ARG A 25 -27.27 -0.33 26.16
CA ARG A 25 -26.97 1.01 25.64
C ARG A 25 -25.51 1.18 25.24
N PHE A 26 -24.58 0.70 26.05
CA PHE A 26 -23.15 0.78 25.75
C PHE A 26 -22.82 -0.03 24.49
N GLN A 27 -23.32 -1.26 24.39
CA GLN A 27 -23.15 -2.08 23.19
C GLN A 27 -23.75 -1.41 21.95
N GLN A 28 -24.92 -0.80 22.10
CA GLN A 28 -25.53 -0.04 21.01
C GLN A 28 -24.65 1.13 20.56
N GLN A 29 -24.14 1.93 21.50
CA GLN A 29 -23.24 3.04 21.19
C GLN A 29 -21.96 2.59 20.48
N CYS A 30 -21.38 1.45 20.88
CA CYS A 30 -20.22 0.88 20.18
C CYS A 30 -20.58 0.44 18.76
N ARG A 31 -21.73 -0.23 18.56
CA ARG A 31 -22.21 -0.60 17.23
C ARG A 31 -22.43 0.62 16.33
N ASP A 32 -23.08 1.65 16.87
CA ASP A 32 -23.39 2.88 16.14
C ASP A 32 -22.10 3.61 15.73
N ARG A 33 -21.09 3.64 16.59
CA ARG A 33 -19.76 4.22 16.28
C ARG A 33 -19.06 3.48 15.15
N ILE A 34 -19.05 2.15 15.19
CA ILE A 34 -18.43 1.32 14.14
C ILE A 34 -19.19 1.52 12.82
N GLN A 35 -20.52 1.51 12.86
CA GLN A 35 -21.36 1.74 11.69
C GLN A 35 -21.10 3.13 11.09
N SER A 36 -21.09 4.18 11.91
CA SER A 36 -20.79 5.55 11.47
C SER A 36 -19.39 5.67 10.88
N ALA A 37 -18.37 5.06 11.49
CA ALA A 37 -17.01 5.06 10.95
C ALA A 37 -16.93 4.37 9.57
N ARG A 38 -17.68 3.27 9.37
CA ARG A 38 -17.78 2.60 8.07
C ARG A 38 -18.46 3.49 7.03
N TRP A 39 -19.58 4.13 7.39
CA TRP A 39 -20.26 5.08 6.50
C TRP A 39 -19.37 6.24 6.11
N ASN A 40 -18.64 6.84 7.05
CA ASN A 40 -17.72 7.95 6.76
C ASN A 40 -16.61 7.52 5.79
N LYS A 41 -16.05 6.31 5.92
CA LYS A 41 -15.07 5.79 4.96
C LYS A 41 -15.66 5.57 3.57
N VAL A 42 -16.90 5.10 3.48
CA VAL A 42 -17.58 4.94 2.18
C VAL A 42 -17.86 6.30 1.56
N ASP A 43 -18.31 7.27 2.34
CA ASP A 43 -18.59 8.62 1.89
C ASP A 43 -17.31 9.33 1.42
N GLN A 44 -16.24 9.23 2.19
CA GLN A 44 -14.92 9.75 1.81
C GLN A 44 -14.46 9.19 0.45
N ARG A 45 -14.54 7.87 0.24
CA ARG A 45 -14.19 7.26 -1.06
C ARG A 45 -15.06 7.76 -2.22
N ARG A 46 -16.32 8.08 -1.97
CA ARG A 46 -17.21 8.67 -2.99
C ARG A 46 -16.79 10.10 -3.31
N GLN A 47 -16.49 10.90 -2.28
CA GLN A 47 -16.00 12.26 -2.45
C GLN A 47 -14.67 12.28 -3.23
N GLU A 48 -13.72 11.42 -2.86
CA GLU A 48 -12.43 11.28 -3.56
C GLU A 48 -12.63 10.98 -5.06
N LYS A 49 -13.51 10.02 -5.39
CA LYS A 49 -13.85 9.71 -6.79
C LYS A 49 -14.50 10.87 -7.53
N LEU A 50 -15.39 11.61 -6.88
CA LEU A 50 -16.01 12.80 -7.48
C LEU A 50 -14.98 13.89 -7.75
N TRP A 51 -14.03 14.10 -6.83
CA TRP A 51 -12.91 15.01 -7.03
C TRP A 51 -12.02 14.61 -8.20
N GLU A 52 -11.68 13.31 -8.32
CA GLU A 52 -10.89 12.82 -9.45
C GLU A 52 -11.57 13.08 -10.80
N ILE A 53 -12.89 12.89 -10.89
CA ILE A 53 -13.66 13.17 -12.10
C ILE A 53 -13.65 14.68 -12.38
N THR A 54 -13.93 15.50 -11.36
CA THR A 54 -13.96 16.97 -11.50
C THR A 54 -12.62 17.52 -11.99
N ILE A 55 -11.50 17.05 -11.41
CA ILE A 55 -10.15 17.47 -11.82
C ILE A 55 -9.86 17.08 -13.28
N LYS A 56 -10.30 15.90 -13.72
CA LYS A 56 -10.13 15.47 -15.11
C LYS A 56 -10.90 16.36 -16.07
N ASP A 57 -12.16 16.65 -15.75
CA ASP A 57 -13.01 17.51 -16.58
C ASP A 57 -12.45 18.94 -16.66
N GLU A 58 -11.97 19.50 -15.53
CA GLU A 58 -11.33 20.81 -15.49
C GLU A 58 -10.04 20.85 -16.33
N LEU A 59 -9.20 19.80 -16.24
CA LEU A 59 -7.98 19.70 -17.01
C LEU A 59 -8.25 19.59 -18.51
N GLU A 60 -9.25 18.80 -18.91
CA GLU A 60 -9.65 18.63 -20.30
C GLU A 60 -10.21 19.94 -20.87
N SER A 61 -11.07 20.63 -20.12
CA SER A 61 -11.57 21.95 -20.47
C SER A 61 -10.44 22.97 -20.62
N PHE A 62 -9.47 22.97 -19.71
CA PHE A 62 -8.29 23.84 -19.79
C PHE A 62 -7.46 23.57 -21.04
N LYS A 63 -7.19 22.30 -21.36
CA LYS A 63 -6.46 21.91 -22.59
C LYS A 63 -7.19 22.39 -23.84
N GLN A 64 -8.50 22.17 -23.91
CA GLN A 64 -9.32 22.60 -25.04
C GLN A 64 -9.28 24.12 -25.23
N MET A 65 -9.43 24.89 -24.16
CA MET A 65 -9.34 26.36 -24.21
C MET A 65 -7.96 26.83 -24.67
N HIS A 66 -6.89 26.16 -24.20
CA HIS A 66 -5.53 26.50 -24.59
C HIS A 66 -5.24 26.19 -26.06
N GLU A 67 -5.68 25.03 -26.55
CA GLU A 67 -5.56 24.65 -27.96
C GLU A 67 -6.33 25.63 -28.87
N GLU A 68 -7.54 26.03 -28.48
CA GLU A 68 -8.33 27.02 -29.21
C GLU A 68 -7.63 28.40 -29.24
N ALA A 69 -7.03 28.83 -28.11
CA ALA A 69 -6.26 30.07 -28.04
C ALA A 69 -5.03 30.04 -28.98
N LEU A 70 -4.28 28.93 -28.99
CA LEU A 70 -3.15 28.76 -29.92
C LEU A 70 -3.58 28.81 -31.39
N LYS A 71 -4.71 28.18 -31.73
CA LYS A 71 -5.31 28.25 -33.07
C LYS A 71 -5.67 29.68 -33.46
N GLN A 72 -6.20 30.49 -32.53
CA GLN A 72 -6.51 31.89 -32.78
C GLN A 72 -5.26 32.75 -33.01
N GLU A 73 -4.15 32.42 -32.36
CA GLU A 73 -2.86 33.10 -32.58
C GLU A 73 -2.11 32.61 -33.82
N GLY A 74 -2.64 31.60 -34.53
CA GLY A 74 -2.02 31.04 -35.74
C GLY A 74 -0.80 30.17 -35.46
N ILE A 75 -0.63 29.71 -34.22
CA ILE A 75 0.42 28.77 -33.83
C ILE A 75 -0.07 27.36 -34.21
N VAL A 76 0.46 26.83 -35.31
CA VAL A 76 0.16 25.47 -35.78
C VAL A 76 0.95 24.48 -34.94
N ASP A 77 0.28 23.40 -34.52
CA ASP A 77 0.86 22.30 -33.75
C ASP A 77 2.09 21.73 -34.49
N GLU A 78 3.26 21.71 -33.83
CA GLU A 78 4.52 21.25 -34.46
C GLU A 78 4.42 19.82 -35.00
N ASP A 79 3.59 18.98 -34.38
CA ASP A 79 3.37 17.58 -34.81
C ASP A 79 2.68 17.48 -36.18
N LEU A 80 1.84 18.45 -36.56
CA LEU A 80 1.24 18.52 -37.91
C LEU A 80 2.24 18.99 -38.96
N ILE A 81 3.35 19.63 -38.56
CA ILE A 81 4.40 20.08 -39.48
C ILE A 81 5.30 18.91 -39.90
N PHE A 82 5.45 17.89 -39.04
CA PHE A 82 6.28 16.72 -39.32
C PHE A 82 5.62 15.70 -40.26
N GLU A 83 4.29 15.57 -40.27
CA GLU A 83 3.60 14.64 -41.18
C GLU A 83 3.66 15.11 -42.65
N ASP A 84 3.61 16.42 -42.92
CA ASP A 84 3.70 16.96 -44.29
C ASP A 84 5.13 16.94 -44.88
N MET A 85 6.17 16.77 -44.04
CA MET A 85 7.57 16.73 -44.48
C MET A 85 8.06 15.35 -44.91
N ASN A 86 7.28 14.28 -44.66
CA ASN A 86 7.67 12.92 -45.01
C ASN A 86 7.26 12.49 -46.43
N ASP A 87 6.38 13.26 -47.10
CA ASP A 87 5.97 13.01 -48.50
C ASP A 87 6.91 13.63 -49.56
N LEU A 88 8.00 14.27 -49.14
CA LEU A 88 8.92 15.00 -50.03
C LEU A 88 10.34 14.40 -50.14
N ARG A 89 10.57 13.16 -49.70
CA ARG A 89 11.85 12.45 -49.91
C ARG A 89 11.74 11.23 -50.80
N VAL A 90 11.41 11.46 -52.07
CA VAL A 90 11.88 10.63 -53.18
C VAL A 90 13.26 11.17 -53.60
N PHE A 91 14.27 10.28 -53.62
CA PHE A 91 15.63 10.35 -54.20
C PHE A 91 16.75 10.04 -53.19
N THR A 92 16.88 8.76 -52.86
CA THR A 92 18.16 8.15 -52.48
C THR A 92 18.75 7.41 -53.70
N PRO A 93 19.94 7.77 -54.21
CA PRO A 93 20.69 6.90 -55.10
C PRO A 93 21.40 5.80 -54.30
N PRO A 94 21.70 4.64 -54.91
CA PRO A 94 22.19 3.49 -54.17
C PRO A 94 23.72 3.50 -54.04
N SER A 95 24.18 2.84 -52.98
CA SER A 95 25.51 2.22 -52.83
C SER A 95 26.68 3.13 -52.45
N SER A 96 27.17 2.97 -51.22
CA SER A 96 28.57 2.61 -50.96
C SER A 96 28.74 2.14 -49.51
N GLN A 97 29.35 0.98 -49.38
CA GLN A 97 29.75 0.31 -48.15
C GLN A 97 30.68 1.19 -47.30
N GLN A 98 30.58 1.15 -45.97
CA GLN A 98 31.72 0.88 -45.07
C GLN A 98 31.32 0.87 -43.57
N GLN A 99 31.48 -0.32 -42.99
CA GLN A 99 32.08 -0.65 -41.69
C GLN A 99 31.60 0.03 -40.38
N LEU A 100 30.86 -0.77 -39.61
CA LEU A 100 31.14 -1.14 -38.21
C LEU A 100 32.29 -0.40 -37.51
N VAL A 101 31.95 0.35 -36.45
CA VAL A 101 32.81 0.48 -35.26
C VAL A 101 31.94 0.41 -34.02
N SER A 102 32.08 -0.69 -33.29
CA SER A 102 31.58 -0.91 -31.93
C SER A 102 32.36 -0.01 -30.98
N LEU A 103 31.69 0.82 -30.20
CA LEU A 103 32.27 1.52 -29.04
C LEU A 103 31.95 0.71 -27.79
N SER A 104 32.87 -0.17 -27.44
CA SER A 104 32.97 -0.81 -26.13
C SER A 104 33.90 -0.01 -25.22
N ASP A 105 33.44 0.20 -24.00
CA ASP A 105 34.14 0.17 -22.71
C ASP A 105 35.65 0.41 -22.69
N ASN A 106 36.05 1.48 -22.00
CA ASN A 106 37.30 1.54 -21.22
C ASN A 106 37.25 2.71 -20.24
N ASN A 107 37.01 2.41 -18.96
CA ASN A 107 37.61 3.17 -17.87
C ASN A 107 38.14 2.18 -16.84
N ASN A 108 39.38 1.75 -17.09
CA ASN A 108 40.23 1.09 -16.12
C ASN A 108 40.46 2.04 -14.95
N ASN A 109 40.12 1.58 -13.75
CA ASN A 109 40.77 2.06 -12.55
C ASN A 109 41.45 0.84 -11.91
N ASP A 110 42.74 0.71 -12.24
CA ASP A 110 43.67 -0.22 -11.62
C ASP A 110 43.80 0.13 -10.14
N ASN A 111 43.32 -0.76 -9.26
CA ASN A 111 43.78 -0.81 -7.88
C ASN A 111 43.92 -2.27 -7.47
N LEU A 112 44.99 -2.89 -7.99
CA LEU A 112 45.39 -4.26 -7.66
C LEU A 112 46.09 -4.25 -6.30
N PHE A 113 45.30 -4.29 -5.23
CA PHE A 113 45.80 -4.48 -3.86
C PHE A 113 45.91 -5.98 -3.60
N TYR A 114 47.13 -6.48 -3.38
CA TYR A 114 47.38 -7.85 -2.94
C TYR A 114 46.95 -7.94 -1.47
N GLU A 115 45.72 -8.39 -1.22
CA GLU A 115 45.30 -8.82 0.12
C GLU A 115 45.72 -10.27 0.33
N GLU A 116 46.54 -10.44 1.37
CA GLU A 116 47.05 -11.69 1.89
C GLU A 116 45.86 -12.54 2.36
N TYR A 117 45.64 -13.68 1.69
CA TYR A 117 44.52 -14.58 1.94
C TYR A 117 44.70 -15.28 3.30
N ASP A 118 44.00 -14.81 4.33
CA ASP A 118 43.89 -15.49 5.62
C ASP A 118 42.73 -16.51 5.57
N PRO A 119 42.99 -17.82 5.56
CA PRO A 119 41.94 -18.84 5.38
C PRO A 119 41.03 -19.04 6.60
N GLU A 120 41.26 -18.36 7.73
CA GLU A 120 40.46 -18.56 8.95
C GLU A 120 39.17 -17.71 9.01
N ASP A 121 39.03 -16.67 8.18
CA ASP A 121 37.82 -15.82 8.16
C ASP A 121 36.66 -16.38 7.29
N GLU A 122 36.90 -17.42 6.50
CA GLU A 122 35.90 -17.95 5.55
C GLU A 122 34.79 -18.78 6.24
N TYR A 123 34.98 -19.20 7.50
CA TYR A 123 33.99 -20.02 8.23
C TYR A 123 32.89 -19.20 8.94
N ASN A 124 33.02 -17.89 9.10
CA ASN A 124 32.02 -17.07 9.79
C ASN A 124 30.97 -16.41 8.86
N HIS A 125 31.17 -16.43 7.53
CA HIS A 125 30.26 -15.78 6.59
C HIS A 125 29.12 -16.66 6.04
N LEU A 126 29.14 -17.97 6.31
CA LEU A 126 28.11 -18.92 5.82
C LEU A 126 26.84 -19.01 6.68
N ASN A 127 26.81 -18.33 7.84
CA ASN A 127 25.62 -18.25 8.70
C ASN A 127 24.93 -16.88 8.64
N SER A 128 24.98 -16.22 7.48
CA SER A 128 24.19 -15.00 7.27
C SER A 128 22.70 -15.38 7.24
N THR A 129 22.05 -15.24 8.40
CA THR A 129 20.59 -15.37 8.49
C THR A 129 19.95 -14.41 7.50
N PRO A 130 18.92 -14.85 6.75
CA PRO A 130 18.29 -14.00 5.74
C PRO A 130 17.77 -12.73 6.42
N ILE A 131 18.20 -11.58 5.90
CA ILE A 131 17.80 -10.27 6.42
C ILE A 131 16.30 -10.09 6.14
N LEU A 132 15.46 -10.26 7.16
CA LEU A 132 14.02 -10.08 7.05
C LEU A 132 13.67 -8.59 7.06
N VAL A 133 13.09 -8.09 5.97
CA VAL A 133 12.68 -6.67 5.83
C VAL A 133 11.24 -6.48 6.31
N CYS A 134 10.97 -5.44 7.10
CA CYS A 134 9.63 -5.20 7.64
C CYS A 134 8.56 -5.03 6.56
N VAL A 135 7.54 -5.88 6.56
CA VAL A 135 6.41 -5.87 5.61
C VAL A 135 5.51 -4.64 5.71
N ASN A 136 5.52 -3.94 6.84
CA ASN A 136 4.65 -2.78 7.06
C ASN A 136 5.25 -1.48 6.51
N CYS A 137 6.53 -1.20 6.81
CA CYS A 137 7.18 0.04 6.35
C CYS A 137 8.14 -0.15 5.17
N LEU A 138 8.61 -1.37 4.91
CA LEU A 138 9.59 -1.72 3.86
C LEU A 138 10.94 -0.97 3.96
N GLN A 139 11.21 -0.29 5.07
CA GLN A 139 12.35 0.62 5.24
C GLN A 139 13.45 0.07 6.15
N ALA A 140 13.16 -0.96 6.95
CA ALA A 140 14.09 -1.45 7.95
C ALA A 140 14.01 -2.97 8.09
N SER A 141 15.15 -3.58 8.39
CA SER A 141 15.24 -4.97 8.79
C SER A 141 14.63 -5.19 10.16
N LEU A 142 13.99 -6.33 10.35
CA LEU A 142 13.43 -6.74 11.63
C LEU A 142 14.57 -7.20 12.55
N GLN A 143 14.46 -6.84 13.83
CA GLN A 143 15.41 -7.21 14.88
C GLN A 143 14.69 -8.07 15.91
N LEU A 144 15.39 -8.99 16.56
CA LEU A 144 14.84 -9.75 17.68
C LEU A 144 14.55 -8.81 18.87
N ASP A 145 13.40 -8.99 19.52
CA ASP A 145 13.06 -8.21 20.71
C ASP A 145 13.83 -8.71 21.94
N GLU A 146 15.00 -8.16 22.19
CA GLU A 146 15.82 -8.50 23.36
C GLU A 146 15.14 -8.18 24.69
N SER A 147 14.12 -7.31 24.71
CA SER A 147 13.40 -6.94 25.95
C SER A 147 12.57 -8.08 26.54
N LEU A 148 12.27 -9.10 25.75
CA LEU A 148 11.49 -10.26 26.13
C LEU A 148 12.36 -11.49 25.88
N SER A 149 13.17 -11.84 26.87
CA SER A 149 14.15 -12.94 26.85
C SER A 149 13.59 -14.33 26.51
N HIS A 150 12.27 -14.47 26.36
CA HIS A 150 11.59 -15.71 25.97
C HIS A 150 10.68 -15.57 24.74
N SER A 151 10.62 -14.41 24.09
CA SER A 151 9.76 -14.23 22.92
C SER A 151 10.61 -14.17 21.65
N ASN A 152 10.44 -15.14 20.75
CA ASN A 152 10.98 -15.11 19.38
C ASN A 152 10.19 -14.12 18.52
N LYS A 153 10.01 -12.90 19.03
CA LYS A 153 9.28 -11.81 18.36
C LYS A 153 10.29 -10.92 17.65
N LEU A 154 10.03 -10.69 16.38
CA LEU A 154 10.73 -9.77 15.52
C LEU A 154 10.03 -8.41 15.60
N VAL A 155 10.81 -7.34 15.75
CA VAL A 155 10.33 -5.97 15.89
C VAL A 155 10.99 -5.07 14.87
N CYS A 156 10.20 -4.26 14.20
CA CYS A 156 10.70 -3.22 13.32
C CYS A 156 11.17 -2.01 14.13
N PRO A 157 12.43 -1.54 13.98
CA PRO A 157 12.92 -0.38 14.72
C PRO A 157 12.18 0.91 14.33
N ASN A 158 11.71 1.02 13.09
CA ASN A 158 11.09 2.21 12.53
C ASN A 158 9.59 2.32 12.87
N CYS A 159 8.77 1.34 12.45
CA CYS A 159 7.31 1.40 12.63
C CYS A 159 6.78 0.64 13.86
N LYS A 160 7.68 0.01 14.65
CA LYS A 160 7.33 -0.80 15.84
C LYS A 160 6.40 -1.98 15.58
N PHE A 161 6.25 -2.39 14.32
CA PHE A 161 5.57 -3.63 13.95
C PHE A 161 6.21 -4.82 14.65
N ARG A 162 5.39 -5.72 15.20
CA ARG A 162 5.85 -6.92 15.94
C ARG A 162 5.19 -8.16 15.35
N ALA A 163 5.96 -9.22 15.12
CA ALA A 163 5.46 -10.51 14.67
C ALA A 163 6.39 -11.63 15.13
N THR A 164 5.91 -12.87 15.22
CA THR A 164 6.82 -14.02 15.35
C THR A 164 7.45 -14.32 13.98
N GLU A 165 8.62 -14.96 13.96
CA GLU A 165 9.26 -15.41 12.71
C GLU A 165 8.33 -16.31 11.87
N GLN A 166 7.61 -17.22 12.53
CA GLN A 166 6.63 -18.09 11.87
C GLN A 166 5.49 -17.28 11.24
N THR A 167 4.88 -16.35 11.98
CA THR A 167 3.83 -15.46 11.46
C THR A 167 4.35 -14.64 10.28
N PHE A 168 5.59 -14.18 10.35
CA PHE A 168 6.23 -13.39 9.31
C PHE A 168 6.39 -14.18 8.00
N HIS A 169 6.82 -15.44 8.06
CA HIS A 169 6.89 -16.31 6.87
C HIS A 169 5.52 -16.58 6.24
N ILE A 170 4.48 -16.78 7.06
CA ILE A 170 3.12 -16.95 6.56
C ILE A 170 2.67 -15.68 5.83
N ILE A 171 2.94 -14.50 6.41
CA ILE A 171 2.64 -13.21 5.77
C ILE A 171 3.38 -13.06 4.44
N GLN A 172 4.68 -13.37 4.38
CA GLN A 172 5.44 -13.30 3.12
C GLN A 172 4.85 -14.21 2.03
N ASN A 173 4.48 -15.43 2.39
CA ASN A 173 3.84 -16.35 1.46
C ASN A 173 2.49 -15.81 0.97
N ALA A 174 1.68 -15.24 1.87
CA ALA A 174 0.42 -14.60 1.50
C ALA A 174 0.62 -13.43 0.53
N ILE A 175 1.63 -12.58 0.77
CA ILE A 175 1.99 -11.49 -0.17
C ILE A 175 2.35 -12.04 -1.55
N MET A 176 3.18 -13.08 -1.60
CA MET A 176 3.61 -13.69 -2.87
C MET A 176 2.45 -14.34 -3.63
N GLN A 177 1.52 -15.00 -2.94
CA GLN A 177 0.34 -15.59 -3.59
C GLN A 177 -0.62 -14.50 -4.07
N HIS A 178 -0.83 -13.47 -3.25
CA HIS A 178 -1.71 -12.36 -3.58
C HIS A 178 -1.22 -11.56 -4.78
N SER A 179 0.09 -11.29 -4.86
CA SER A 179 0.68 -10.50 -5.95
C SER A 179 0.55 -11.16 -7.32
N GLN A 180 0.31 -12.48 -7.38
CA GLN A 180 0.00 -13.19 -8.62
C GLN A 180 -1.41 -12.90 -9.16
N GLN A 181 -2.33 -12.47 -8.28
CA GLN A 181 -3.76 -12.29 -8.60
C GLN A 181 -4.21 -10.83 -8.53
N CYS A 182 -3.53 -10.00 -7.75
CA CYS A 182 -3.91 -8.64 -7.45
C CYS A 182 -2.68 -7.73 -7.36
N SER A 183 -2.72 -6.59 -8.05
CA SER A 183 -1.67 -5.55 -7.98
C SER A 183 -1.80 -4.62 -6.75
N GLY A 184 -2.78 -4.88 -5.88
CA GLY A 184 -3.01 -4.11 -4.66
C GLY A 184 -1.95 -4.33 -3.60
N LYS A 185 -1.85 -3.38 -2.66
CA LYS A 185 -0.93 -3.45 -1.53
C LYS A 185 -1.69 -3.93 -0.29
N ILE A 186 -1.14 -4.93 0.38
CA ILE A 186 -1.68 -5.41 1.66
C ILE A 186 -1.10 -4.56 2.78
N LYS A 187 -1.97 -3.90 3.55
CA LYS A 187 -1.60 -3.17 4.77
C LYS A 187 -1.78 -4.09 5.97
N TYR A 188 -0.75 -4.16 6.81
CA TYR A 188 -0.76 -4.98 8.01
C TYR A 188 -0.95 -4.13 9.26
N SER A 189 -1.87 -4.52 10.12
CA SER A 189 -2.07 -3.90 11.43
C SER A 189 -2.18 -4.96 12.52
N PRO A 190 -1.45 -4.84 13.64
CA PRO A 190 -1.64 -5.72 14.78
C PRO A 190 -3.03 -5.48 15.39
N GLU A 191 -3.73 -6.55 15.77
CA GLU A 191 -4.99 -6.46 16.47
C GLU A 191 -4.75 -6.04 17.93
N PRO A 192 -5.45 -5.01 18.46
CA PRO A 192 -5.26 -4.58 19.83
C PRO A 192 -5.63 -5.69 20.81
N ALA A 193 -4.74 -5.93 21.80
CA ALA A 193 -4.89 -6.97 22.82
C ALA A 193 -4.84 -8.43 22.31
N SER A 194 -4.36 -8.63 21.08
CA SER A 194 -4.15 -9.94 20.47
C SER A 194 -2.75 -9.97 19.82
N ASP A 195 -2.18 -11.16 19.67
CA ASP A 195 -0.97 -11.36 18.87
C ASP A 195 -1.30 -11.53 17.37
N ALA A 196 -2.59 -11.46 17.01
CA ALA A 196 -3.05 -11.58 15.64
C ALA A 196 -2.69 -10.35 14.79
N ILE A 197 -2.40 -10.60 13.52
CA ILE A 197 -2.06 -9.57 12.53
C ILE A 197 -3.13 -9.58 11.44
N LEU A 198 -3.76 -8.43 11.22
CA LEU A 198 -4.76 -8.25 10.17
C LEU A 198 -4.08 -7.71 8.91
N GLY A 199 -4.24 -8.42 7.79
CA GLY A 199 -3.84 -7.97 6.46
C GLY A 199 -5.05 -7.53 5.65
N LEU A 200 -5.03 -6.31 5.09
CA LEU A 200 -6.10 -5.77 4.26
C LEU A 200 -5.55 -5.27 2.92
N CYS A 201 -6.03 -5.83 1.82
CA CYS A 201 -5.73 -5.34 0.47
C CYS A 201 -6.56 -4.09 0.16
N ASP A 202 -5.93 -3.07 -0.43
CA ASP A 202 -6.59 -1.82 -0.84
C ASP A 202 -7.40 -1.93 -2.15
N THR A 203 -7.15 -2.96 -2.96
CA THR A 203 -7.78 -3.11 -4.29
C THR A 203 -8.92 -4.13 -4.30
N CYS A 204 -8.71 -5.33 -3.73
CA CYS A 204 -9.68 -6.42 -3.81
C CYS A 204 -10.41 -6.74 -2.50
N ASP A 205 -10.22 -5.91 -1.47
CA ASP A 205 -10.85 -6.06 -0.15
C ASP A 205 -10.62 -7.44 0.53
N ILE A 206 -9.59 -8.20 0.11
CA ILE A 206 -9.15 -9.41 0.81
C ILE A 206 -8.72 -9.04 2.24
N MET A 207 -9.20 -9.84 3.20
CA MET A 207 -8.88 -9.72 4.61
C MET A 207 -8.35 -11.06 5.12
N ASP A 208 -7.09 -11.08 5.51
CA ASP A 208 -6.44 -12.24 6.12
C ASP A 208 -6.10 -11.95 7.57
N ILE A 209 -6.13 -13.00 8.40
CA ILE A 209 -5.80 -12.95 9.83
C ILE A 209 -4.68 -13.97 10.07
N PHE A 210 -3.57 -13.50 10.62
CA PHE A 210 -2.37 -14.28 10.91
C PHE A 210 -2.07 -14.36 12.40
#